data_AF-A0A2G9TYI1-F1
#
_entry.id   AF-A0A2G9TYI1-F1
#
_cell.length_a   1.000
_cell.length_b   1.000
_cell.length_c   1.000
_cell.angle_alpha   90.00
_cell.angle_beta   90.00
_cell.angle_gamma   90.00
#
_symmetry.space_group_name_H-M   'P 1'
#
loop_
_entity.id
_entity.type
_entity.pdbx_description
1 polymer ?
#
loop_
_entity_poly.entity_id
_entity_poly.type
_entity_poly.pdbx_seq_one_letter_code
_entity_poly.pdbx_strand_id
1 'polypeptide(L)' 'IGYKLAMRRARVNAKIQLSNDKVVDTVDVEDIGEKKAFCRCWKSEKFPYCDGAHSKHNKETGDNVGPLVVKGKHH' A
#
# COMPACT_ATOMS: atom_id res chain seq x y z
N ILE A 1 11.94 27.53 -2.28
CA ILE A 1 11.48 26.19 -1.81
C ILE A 1 12.38 25.15 -2.43
N GLY A 2 13.22 24.46 -1.65
CA GLY A 2 14.29 23.59 -2.18
C GLY A 2 13.80 22.22 -2.68
N TYR A 3 14.48 21.67 -3.70
CA TYR A 3 14.18 20.36 -4.33
C TYR A 3 13.98 19.22 -3.31
N LYS A 4 14.83 19.13 -2.28
CA LYS A 4 14.71 18.11 -1.23
C LYS A 4 13.39 18.19 -0.43
N LEU A 5 12.84 19.38 -0.22
CA LEU A 5 11.58 19.56 0.50
C LEU A 5 10.37 19.17 -0.38
N ALA A 6 10.42 19.53 -1.67
CA ALA A 6 9.41 19.11 -2.64
C ALA A 6 9.36 17.57 -2.78
N MET A 7 10.54 16.92 -2.84
CA MET A 7 10.64 15.46 -2.88
C MET A 7 10.04 14.78 -1.64
N ARG A 8 10.25 15.35 -0.43
CA ARG A 8 9.64 14.82 0.79
C ARG A 8 8.12 14.93 0.78
N ARG A 9 7.55 16.01 0.22
CA ARG A 9 6.10 16.20 0.09
C ARG A 9 5.46 15.26 -0.93
N ALA A 10 6.18 14.89 -1.98
CA ALA A 10 5.70 13.96 -3.01
C ALA A 10 5.82 12.47 -2.60
N ARG A 11 6.49 12.17 -1.49
CA ARG A 11 6.74 10.79 -1.05
C ARG A 11 5.45 10.13 -0.57
N VAL A 12 5.05 9.04 -1.24
CA VAL A 12 3.84 8.26 -0.90
C VAL A 12 4.02 7.44 0.38
N ASN A 13 5.16 6.73 0.49
CA ASN A 13 5.52 5.89 1.62
C ASN A 13 6.35 6.65 2.66
N ALA A 14 5.77 6.88 3.84
CA ALA A 14 6.41 7.62 4.93
C ALA A 14 6.90 6.74 6.10
N LYS A 15 6.63 5.43 6.11
CA LYS A 15 6.95 4.57 7.27
C LYS A 15 7.41 3.13 6.97
N ILE A 16 7.09 2.59 5.80
CA ILE A 16 7.31 1.17 5.50
C ILE A 16 8.73 0.99 4.92
N GLN A 17 9.56 0.16 5.57
CA GLN A 17 10.86 -0.30 5.04
C GLN A 17 11.72 0.82 4.40
N LEU A 18 11.82 1.99 5.06
CA LEU A 18 12.43 3.20 4.46
C LEU A 18 13.92 3.08 4.13
N SER A 19 14.60 2.06 4.69
CA SER A 19 15.99 1.72 4.37
C SER A 19 16.14 1.05 3.00
N ASN A 20 15.06 0.49 2.45
CA ASN A 20 15.10 -0.20 1.16
C ASN A 20 14.90 0.82 0.05
N ASP A 21 15.84 0.88 -0.90
CA ASP A 21 15.78 1.79 -2.06
C ASP A 21 14.50 1.59 -2.89
N LYS A 22 14.02 0.34 -2.94
CA LYS A 22 12.78 -0.04 -3.60
C LYS A 22 12.12 -1.18 -2.81
N VAL A 23 10.96 -0.90 -2.23
CA VAL A 23 10.16 -1.90 -1.50
C VAL A 23 9.33 -2.69 -2.51
N VAL A 24 9.51 -4.02 -2.53
CA VAL A 24 8.80 -4.97 -3.39
C VAL A 24 8.37 -6.15 -2.52
N ASP A 25 7.10 -6.54 -2.63
CA ASP A 25 6.57 -7.72 -1.97
C ASP A 25 6.09 -8.72 -3.02
N THR A 26 6.43 -9.99 -2.81
CA THR A 26 6.00 -11.11 -3.65
C THR A 26 5.10 -12.01 -2.83
N VAL A 27 3.97 -12.41 -3.42
CA VAL A 27 3.05 -13.37 -2.81
C VAL A 27 2.68 -14.39 -3.86
N ASP A 28 2.79 -15.67 -3.51
CA ASP A 28 2.44 -16.77 -4.38
C ASP A 28 0.91 -16.86 -4.53
N VAL A 29 0.46 -17.19 -5.74
CA VAL A 29 -0.98 -17.24 -6.08
C VAL A 29 -1.68 -18.40 -5.39
N GLU A 30 -0.92 -19.40 -4.96
CA GLU A 30 -1.39 -20.54 -4.19
C GLU A 30 -1.74 -20.15 -2.75
N ASP A 31 -1.08 -19.13 -2.19
CA ASP A 31 -1.19 -18.71 -0.78
C ASP A 31 -2.29 -17.67 -0.50
N ILE A 32 -2.89 -17.09 -1.55
CA ILE A 32 -3.92 -16.04 -1.42
C ILE A 32 -5.29 -16.56 -0.99
N GLY A 33 -5.52 -17.89 -1.01
CA GLY A 33 -6.81 -18.50 -0.71
C GLY A 33 -7.92 -18.02 -1.64
N GLU A 34 -9.16 -17.92 -1.15
CA GLU A 34 -10.30 -17.46 -1.97
C GLU A 34 -10.13 -16.00 -2.45
N LYS A 35 -9.66 -15.12 -1.56
CA LYS A 35 -9.54 -13.70 -1.82
C LYS A 35 -8.57 -13.03 -0.86
N LYS A 36 -7.72 -12.17 -1.40
CA LYS A 36 -6.82 -11.30 -0.63
C LYS A 36 -6.87 -9.87 -1.12
N ALA A 37 -6.73 -8.92 -0.20
CA ALA A 37 -6.63 -7.50 -0.51
C ALA A 37 -5.23 -6.98 -0.15
N PHE A 38 -4.59 -6.31 -1.11
CA PHE A 38 -3.25 -5.77 -1.01
C PHE A 38 -3.28 -4.25 -0.94
N CYS A 39 -2.44 -3.70 -0.05
CA CYS A 39 -2.34 -2.27 0.18
C CYS A 39 -1.71 -1.58 -1.04
N ARG A 40 -2.31 -0.46 -1.48
CA ARG A 40 -1.70 0.47 -2.46
C ARG A 40 -1.48 1.87 -1.91
N CYS A 41 -1.92 2.14 -0.68
CA CYS A 41 -1.84 3.47 -0.07
C CYS A 41 -0.61 3.68 0.84
N TRP A 42 0.16 2.63 1.13
CA TRP A 42 1.32 2.66 2.05
C TRP A 42 1.00 3.09 3.50
N LYS A 43 -0.27 3.02 3.91
CA LYS A 43 -0.71 3.39 5.27
C LYS A 43 -1.03 2.19 6.17
N SER A 44 -1.17 0.99 5.60
CA SER A 44 -1.50 -0.20 6.36
C SER A 44 -0.42 -0.54 7.39
N GLU A 45 -0.83 -0.99 8.58
CA GLU A 45 0.04 -1.60 9.58
C GLU A 45 0.32 -3.09 9.28
N LYS A 46 -0.46 -3.69 8.37
CA LYS A 46 -0.32 -5.09 7.92
C LYS A 46 0.23 -5.18 6.49
N PHE A 47 0.95 -4.16 6.05
CA PHE A 47 1.57 -4.14 4.72
C PHE A 47 2.39 -5.42 4.49
N PRO A 48 2.23 -6.13 3.34
CA PRO A 48 1.64 -5.69 2.07
C PRO A 48 0.11 -5.81 1.98
N TYR A 49 -0.56 -6.34 3.00
CA TYR A 49 -2.00 -6.53 3.00
C TYR A 49 -2.76 -5.25 3.32
N CYS A 50 -3.99 -5.14 2.83
CA CYS A 50 -4.89 -4.05 3.17
C CYS A 50 -5.62 -4.33 4.49
N ASP A 51 -5.57 -3.38 5.41
CA ASP A 51 -6.30 -3.38 6.69
C ASP A 51 -7.39 -2.30 6.78
N GLY A 52 -7.64 -1.56 5.70
CA GLY A 52 -8.62 -0.45 5.67
C GLY A 52 -8.05 0.93 5.96
N ALA A 53 -6.74 1.09 6.26
CA ALA A 53 -6.13 2.39 6.54
C ALA A 53 -6.29 3.43 5.41
N HIS A 54 -6.51 2.99 4.17
CA HIS A 54 -6.78 3.88 3.04
C HIS A 54 -8.01 4.76 3.25
N SER A 55 -9.05 4.29 3.96
CA SER A 55 -10.26 5.08 4.22
C SER A 55 -9.96 6.32 5.05
N LYS A 56 -9.12 6.19 6.09
CA LYS A 56 -8.67 7.32 6.91
C LYS A 56 -7.84 8.30 6.08
N HIS A 57 -6.87 7.79 5.33
CA HIS A 57 -6.04 8.59 4.42
C HIS A 57 -6.88 9.39 3.42
N ASN A 58 -7.83 8.74 2.74
CA ASN A 58 -8.72 9.38 1.78
C ASN A 58 -9.54 10.51 2.45
N LYS A 59 -10.11 10.24 3.63
CA LYS A 59 -10.89 11.24 4.38
C LYS A 59 -10.05 12.47 4.77
N GLU A 60 -8.80 12.26 5.18
CA GLU A 60 -7.93 13.34 5.66
C GLU A 60 -7.31 14.17 4.54
N THR A 61 -7.09 13.56 3.37
CA THR A 61 -6.35 14.18 2.26
C THR A 61 -7.22 14.55 1.06
N GLY A 62 -8.45 14.04 0.99
CA GLY A 62 -9.31 14.15 -0.20
C GLY A 62 -8.92 13.18 -1.33
N ASP A 63 -8.05 12.21 -1.05
CA ASP A 63 -7.60 11.19 -2.01
C ASP A 63 -8.66 10.10 -2.22
N ASN A 64 -8.45 9.23 -3.22
CA ASN A 64 -9.39 8.19 -3.63
C ASN A 64 -8.75 6.80 -3.83
N VAL A 65 -7.63 6.53 -3.18
CA VAL A 65 -6.92 5.26 -3.31
C VAL A 65 -7.68 4.10 -2.64
N GLY A 66 -7.45 2.89 -3.15
CA GLY A 66 -8.04 1.66 -2.61
C GLY A 66 -7.14 0.44 -2.84
N PRO A 67 -7.44 -0.71 -2.22
CA PRO A 67 -6.62 -1.90 -2.35
C PRO A 67 -6.66 -2.50 -3.76
N LEU A 68 -5.68 -3.36 -4.05
CA LEU A 68 -5.79 -4.35 -5.12
C LEU A 68 -6.41 -5.60 -4.51
N VAL A 69 -7.52 -6.10 -5.07
CA VAL A 69 -8.15 -7.34 -4.63
C VAL A 69 -7.83 -8.43 -5.64
N VAL A 70 -7.15 -9.48 -5.17
CA VAL A 70 -6.86 -10.68 -5.96
C VAL A 70 -7.75 -11.80 -5.45
N LYS A 71 -8.44 -12.49 -6.37
CA LYS A 71 -9.21 -13.69 -6.06
C LYS A 71 -8.37 -14.89 -6.45
N GLY A 72 -8.29 -15.88 -5.57
CA GLY A 72 -7.71 -17.17 -5.95
C GLY A 72 -8.54 -17.80 -7.07
N LYS A 73 -7.89 -18.63 -7.89
CA LYS A 73 -8.63 -19.48 -8.80
C LYS A 73 -9.33 -20.54 -7.96
N HIS A 74 -10.67 -20.55 -7.98
CA HIS A 74 -11.39 -21.74 -7.55
C HIS A 74 -10.91 -22.91 -8.41
N HIS A 75 -10.53 -24.01 -7.77
CA HIS A 75 -10.59 -25.32 -8.41
C HIS A 75 -12.07 -25.68 -8.64
#